data_AF-A0A947UIZ1-F1
#
_entry.id   AF-A0A947UIZ1-F1
#
_cell.length_a   1.000
_cell.length_b   1.000
_cell.length_c   1.000
_cell.angle_alpha   90.00
_cell.angle_beta   90.00
_cell.angle_gamma   90.00
#
_symmetry.space_group_name_H-M   'P 1'
#
loop_
_entity.id
_entity.type
_entity.pdbx_description
1 polymer ?
#
loop_
_entity_poly.entity_id
_entity_poly.type
_entity_poly.pdbx_seq_one_letter_code
_entity_poly.pdbx_strand_id
1 'polypeptide(L)'
;MLSLFQRKRPPVAAAPSPAPATDLPKGLMRPESAASLLATPRRQKLLEHIWQRTSLSRKQFASLYRAPLERYAELVQAFPASEAHHHAYPGGMLDHGLEIVAYSLKLRQSHLLPIGASPEDQAAQAEAWTAAVAYAALLHDIGKVAVDLHVELADGSTWHPWHGPLRQPYRFRYRDDREYRLHSAATGLLYQQLLNRDLLDWLSGYPSLWAPLLYVLAGQYEHAGVLGELVVQADRASVAQELGGDPARAMAAPKHSLQRKLVNGLRYLLKEELKLNQPEASDGWLTEDALWLVSKTVSDKLRAHLLSQGVDGIPANNTAVFNVLQDHAMLQPTASGKAIWRATITSESGWSHAFTLLRLAPALIWEPSERPSPFAGTVTVDNAGEAEDGPRPSAPDAALLPGAAVATEKEPAASSRPDQSGGSRAIPPSTQRNPADPLESMLAMFETTPEPEQSVEAPPEGADDAAVPLDPPASAPGPSAPTAAPAPHDFASFTGRPSGEHFMAWLKQAVQTRKLIINDAKALVHTVSDTVYLISPGVFQRYAQEHPTIGPLAKDAALQDWQWVQKRFEKLGLHRKQPSGLNIRTCEVMGPRKTRQVHGYLLEDPSHIFDAVPPNNPYLSLK
;
A
#
# COMPACT_ATOMS: atom_id res chain seq x y z
N MET A 1 -20.67 16.17 -71.23
CA MET A 1 -20.06 14.84 -71.06
C MET A 1 -19.33 14.84 -69.71
N LEU A 2 -19.91 14.83 -68.50
CA LEU A 2 -21.00 14.09 -67.86
C LEU A 2 -20.88 12.56 -67.89
N SER A 3 -20.74 12.01 -66.67
CA SER A 3 -20.93 10.63 -66.23
C SER A 3 -19.83 9.64 -66.57
N LEU A 4 -18.95 9.37 -65.60
CA LEU A 4 -18.52 8.04 -65.16
C LEU A 4 -17.90 8.19 -63.75
N PHE A 5 -18.06 7.18 -62.89
CA PHE A 5 -17.68 7.11 -61.46
C PHE A 5 -18.75 7.52 -60.42
N GLN A 6 -19.89 6.84 -60.44
CA GLN A 6 -20.61 6.50 -59.20
C GLN A 6 -20.29 5.04 -58.84
N ARG A 7 -19.42 4.82 -57.86
CA ARG A 7 -19.20 3.50 -57.26
C ARG A 7 -20.27 3.30 -56.19
N LYS A 8 -21.08 2.23 -56.34
CA LYS A 8 -22.12 1.82 -55.38
C LYS A 8 -21.51 1.60 -53.98
N ARG A 9 -22.19 2.14 -52.98
CA ARG A 9 -21.93 1.92 -51.54
C ARG A 9 -22.19 0.43 -51.22
N PRO A 10 -21.26 -0.30 -50.58
CA PRO A 10 -21.52 -1.68 -50.15
C PRO A 10 -22.51 -1.67 -48.97
N PRO A 11 -23.30 -2.74 -48.77
CA PRO A 11 -24.25 -2.81 -47.68
C PRO A 11 -23.51 -2.85 -46.34
N VAL A 12 -24.06 -2.15 -45.35
CA VAL A 12 -23.61 -2.19 -43.95
C VAL A 12 -23.80 -3.62 -43.45
N ALA A 13 -22.69 -4.32 -43.17
CA ALA A 13 -22.73 -5.63 -42.55
C ALA A 13 -23.32 -5.48 -41.13
N ALA A 14 -24.39 -6.21 -40.86
CA ALA A 14 -24.94 -6.35 -39.52
C ALA A 14 -23.87 -6.94 -38.58
N ALA A 15 -23.87 -6.48 -37.33
CA ALA A 15 -22.98 -6.97 -36.29
C ALA A 15 -23.02 -8.51 -36.20
N PRO A 16 -21.87 -9.19 -36.05
CA PRO A 16 -21.87 -10.64 -35.94
C PRO A 16 -22.53 -11.07 -34.63
N SER A 17 -23.51 -11.96 -34.70
CA SER A 17 -24.04 -12.67 -33.53
C SER A 17 -22.93 -13.47 -32.83
N PRO A 18 -22.99 -13.64 -31.49
CA PRO A 18 -22.00 -14.41 -30.76
C PRO A 18 -21.96 -15.86 -31.26
N ALA A 19 -20.77 -16.33 -31.60
CA ALA A 19 -20.54 -17.69 -32.07
C ALA A 19 -20.92 -18.72 -30.99
N PRO A 20 -21.45 -19.90 -31.38
CA PRO A 20 -21.79 -20.95 -30.44
C PRO A 20 -20.55 -21.42 -29.66
N ALA A 21 -20.74 -21.77 -28.39
CA ALA A 21 -19.71 -22.31 -27.52
C ALA A 21 -19.30 -23.71 -28.00
N THR A 22 -18.37 -23.79 -28.96
CA THR A 22 -17.54 -24.97 -29.18
C THR A 22 -16.65 -25.17 -27.96
N ASP A 23 -16.75 -26.34 -27.33
CA ASP A 23 -15.91 -26.74 -26.21
C ASP A 23 -14.43 -26.55 -26.56
N LEU A 24 -13.78 -25.62 -25.85
CA LEU A 24 -12.34 -25.42 -25.96
C LEU A 24 -11.63 -26.67 -25.41
N PRO A 25 -10.51 -27.09 -26.01
CA PRO A 25 -9.61 -28.05 -25.38
C PRO A 25 -9.29 -27.60 -23.94
N LYS A 26 -9.25 -28.55 -22.99
CA LYS A 26 -9.05 -28.26 -21.55
C LYS A 26 -7.85 -27.32 -21.34
N GLY A 27 -8.09 -26.18 -20.70
CA GLY A 27 -7.05 -25.22 -20.30
C GLY A 27 -6.79 -24.07 -21.27
N LEU A 28 -7.46 -23.98 -22.42
CA LEU A 28 -7.37 -22.83 -23.32
C LEU A 28 -8.39 -21.75 -22.97
N MET A 29 -7.95 -20.49 -22.98
CA MET A 29 -8.75 -19.28 -22.82
C MET A 29 -9.01 -18.63 -24.19
N ARG A 30 -10.18 -18.01 -24.37
CA ARG A 30 -10.48 -17.23 -25.59
C ARG A 30 -9.99 -15.78 -25.40
N PRO A 31 -9.36 -15.16 -26.41
CA PRO A 31 -9.09 -13.72 -26.37
C PRO A 31 -10.39 -12.94 -26.29
N GLU A 32 -10.39 -11.90 -25.48
CA GLU A 32 -11.49 -10.99 -25.30
C GLU A 32 -11.18 -9.62 -25.92
N SER A 33 -12.22 -8.91 -26.33
CA SER A 33 -12.10 -7.53 -26.80
C SER A 33 -11.84 -6.57 -25.65
N ALA A 34 -11.21 -5.41 -25.92
CA ALA A 34 -11.04 -4.37 -24.91
C ALA A 34 -12.36 -4.00 -24.22
N ALA A 35 -13.46 -3.93 -24.98
CA ALA A 35 -14.78 -3.60 -24.45
C ALA A 35 -15.25 -4.61 -23.40
N SER A 36 -15.05 -5.92 -23.63
CA SER A 36 -15.40 -6.98 -22.68
C SER A 36 -14.49 -6.93 -21.45
N LEU A 37 -13.18 -6.85 -21.69
CA LEU A 37 -12.17 -6.82 -20.63
C LEU A 37 -12.36 -5.62 -19.68
N LEU A 38 -12.74 -4.47 -20.20
CA LEU A 38 -12.94 -3.26 -19.41
C LEU A 38 -14.35 -3.14 -18.81
N ALA A 39 -15.31 -4.02 -19.16
CA ALA A 39 -16.72 -3.86 -18.77
C ALA A 39 -17.02 -4.12 -17.29
N THR A 40 -16.08 -4.69 -16.51
CA THR A 40 -16.35 -4.99 -15.09
C THR A 40 -16.62 -3.69 -14.31
N PRO A 41 -17.53 -3.70 -13.30
CA PRO A 41 -17.83 -2.51 -12.53
C PRO A 41 -16.60 -1.83 -11.91
N ARG A 42 -15.64 -2.62 -11.41
CA ARG A 42 -14.36 -2.13 -10.88
C ARG A 42 -13.56 -1.38 -11.95
N ARG A 43 -13.40 -1.96 -13.15
CA ARG A 43 -12.61 -1.35 -14.24
C ARG A 43 -13.30 -0.11 -14.80
N GLN A 44 -14.62 -0.11 -14.94
CA GLN A 44 -15.38 1.08 -15.33
C GLN A 44 -15.22 2.22 -14.31
N LYS A 45 -15.27 1.89 -13.02
CA LYS A 45 -15.03 2.86 -11.94
C LYS A 45 -13.60 3.41 -12.02
N LEU A 46 -12.58 2.58 -12.22
CA LEU A 46 -11.20 3.05 -12.44
C LEU A 46 -11.08 3.98 -13.64
N LEU A 47 -11.67 3.62 -14.79
CA LEU A 47 -11.69 4.46 -15.99
C LEU A 47 -12.33 5.82 -15.75
N GLU A 48 -13.43 5.87 -14.99
CA GLU A 48 -14.09 7.14 -14.66
C GLU A 48 -13.21 8.02 -13.78
N HIS A 49 -12.48 7.46 -12.81
CA HIS A 49 -11.53 8.22 -12.00
C HIS A 49 -10.32 8.73 -12.79
N ILE A 50 -9.82 7.92 -13.74
CA ILE A 50 -8.77 8.37 -14.67
C ILE A 50 -9.32 9.56 -15.48
N TRP A 51 -10.56 9.49 -15.98
CA TRP A 51 -11.17 10.59 -16.72
C TRP A 51 -11.31 11.86 -15.88
N GLN A 52 -11.91 11.76 -14.69
CA GLN A 52 -12.12 12.88 -13.77
C GLN A 52 -10.81 13.62 -13.43
N ARG A 53 -9.69 12.88 -13.30
CA ARG A 53 -8.38 13.46 -12.96
C ARG A 53 -7.63 14.09 -14.12
N THR A 54 -8.08 13.86 -15.36
CA THR A 54 -7.48 14.47 -16.55
C THR A 54 -8.17 15.76 -16.96
N SER A 55 -9.40 16.01 -16.48
CA SER A 55 -10.21 17.19 -16.82
C SER A 55 -10.44 17.40 -18.32
N LEU A 56 -10.35 16.34 -19.13
CA LEU A 56 -10.50 16.40 -20.58
C LEU A 56 -11.94 16.18 -21.05
N SER A 57 -12.28 16.69 -22.23
CA SER A 57 -13.51 16.30 -22.92
C SER A 57 -13.52 14.78 -23.20
N ARG A 58 -14.70 14.15 -23.26
CA ARG A 58 -14.81 12.70 -23.56
C ARG A 58 -14.13 12.33 -24.88
N LYS A 59 -14.09 13.24 -25.86
CA LYS A 59 -13.42 13.02 -27.15
C LYS A 59 -11.89 13.00 -27.00
N GLN A 60 -11.31 13.97 -26.28
CA GLN A 60 -9.87 14.00 -26.02
C GLN A 60 -9.44 12.84 -25.10
N PHE A 61 -10.25 12.52 -24.09
CA PHE A 61 -10.01 11.36 -23.23
C PHE A 61 -10.03 10.05 -24.03
N ALA A 62 -10.95 9.92 -24.99
CA ALA A 62 -11.02 8.73 -25.84
C ALA A 62 -9.73 8.52 -26.64
N SER A 63 -9.18 9.59 -27.23
CA SER A 63 -7.93 9.52 -28.01
C SER A 63 -6.68 9.37 -27.15
N LEU A 64 -6.56 10.16 -26.07
CA LEU A 64 -5.33 10.25 -25.28
C LEU A 64 -5.22 9.16 -24.22
N TYR A 65 -6.32 8.68 -23.63
CA TYR A 65 -6.26 7.74 -22.51
C TYR A 65 -6.96 6.43 -22.80
N ARG A 66 -8.21 6.48 -23.27
CA ARG A 66 -9.00 5.28 -23.49
C ARG A 66 -8.38 4.37 -24.55
N ALA A 67 -7.96 4.92 -25.70
CA ALA A 67 -7.39 4.12 -26.76
C ALA A 67 -6.07 3.40 -26.36
N PRO A 68 -5.10 4.04 -25.66
CA PRO A 68 -3.97 3.32 -25.05
C PRO A 68 -4.38 2.24 -24.03
N LEU A 69 -5.37 2.51 -23.18
CA LEU A 69 -5.86 1.55 -22.19
C LEU A 69 -6.56 0.35 -22.83
N GLU A 70 -7.30 0.56 -23.92
CA GLU A 70 -7.92 -0.51 -24.71
C GLU A 70 -6.85 -1.38 -25.38
N ARG A 71 -5.80 -0.78 -25.96
CA ARG A 71 -4.64 -1.51 -26.51
C ARG A 71 -3.89 -2.30 -25.43
N TYR A 72 -3.71 -1.71 -24.24
CA TYR A 72 -3.13 -2.41 -23.09
C TYR A 72 -3.97 -3.62 -22.71
N ALA A 73 -5.29 -3.45 -22.53
CA ALA A 73 -6.22 -4.53 -22.19
C ALA A 73 -6.15 -5.68 -23.20
N GLU A 74 -6.17 -5.38 -24.50
CA GLU A 74 -6.09 -6.39 -25.55
C GLU A 74 -4.75 -7.12 -25.59
N LEU A 75 -3.67 -6.48 -25.15
CA LEU A 75 -2.34 -7.09 -25.10
C LEU A 75 -2.17 -7.98 -23.85
N VAL A 76 -2.67 -7.55 -22.70
CA VAL A 76 -2.49 -8.26 -21.43
C VAL A 76 -3.57 -9.30 -21.11
N GLN A 77 -4.76 -9.19 -21.75
CA GLN A 77 -5.84 -10.16 -21.63
C GLN A 77 -6.11 -10.60 -20.18
N ALA A 78 -6.14 -11.92 -19.92
CA ALA A 78 -6.34 -12.51 -18.60
C ALA A 78 -5.03 -12.82 -17.88
N PHE A 79 -3.90 -12.21 -18.26
CA PHE A 79 -2.63 -12.49 -17.59
C PHE A 79 -2.61 -11.98 -16.15
N PRO A 80 -2.02 -12.74 -15.21
CA PRO A 80 -1.73 -12.29 -13.86
C PRO A 80 -0.57 -11.29 -13.85
N ALA A 81 -0.56 -10.35 -12.90
CA ALA A 81 0.57 -9.42 -12.73
C ALA A 81 1.71 -10.03 -11.91
N SER A 82 1.43 -11.07 -11.12
CA SER A 82 2.35 -11.76 -10.22
C SER A 82 1.97 -13.22 -10.01
N GLU A 83 2.91 -14.07 -9.59
CA GLU A 83 2.66 -15.53 -9.45
C GLU A 83 2.04 -15.92 -8.10
N ALA A 84 2.44 -15.23 -7.02
CA ALA A 84 2.06 -15.58 -5.65
C ALA A 84 1.66 -14.37 -4.79
N HIS A 85 1.48 -13.20 -5.42
CA HIS A 85 1.25 -11.93 -4.72
C HIS A 85 -0.10 -11.30 -5.12
N HIS A 86 -0.27 -10.03 -4.77
CA HIS A 86 -1.35 -9.17 -5.21
C HIS A 86 -1.41 -9.17 -6.74
N HIS A 87 -2.61 -9.35 -7.29
CA HIS A 87 -2.86 -9.58 -8.72
C HIS A 87 -2.41 -10.93 -9.31
N ALA A 88 -2.20 -11.97 -8.49
CA ALA A 88 -1.99 -13.36 -8.92
C ALA A 88 -3.30 -14.09 -9.30
N TYR A 89 -4.12 -13.45 -10.13
CA TYR A 89 -5.38 -13.99 -10.63
C TYR A 89 -5.59 -13.63 -12.10
N PRO A 90 -6.47 -14.34 -12.83
CA PRO A 90 -6.77 -14.02 -14.22
C PRO A 90 -7.24 -12.57 -14.40
N GLY A 91 -6.54 -11.81 -15.23
CA GLY A 91 -6.79 -10.38 -15.48
C GLY A 91 -6.14 -9.43 -14.48
N GLY A 92 -5.34 -9.94 -13.54
CA GLY A 92 -4.65 -9.13 -12.55
C GLY A 92 -3.68 -8.11 -13.15
N MET A 93 -3.06 -8.41 -14.29
CA MET A 93 -2.19 -7.45 -15.01
C MET A 93 -2.99 -6.21 -15.46
N LEU A 94 -4.22 -6.41 -15.96
CA LEU A 94 -5.09 -5.31 -16.37
C LEU A 94 -5.52 -4.45 -15.18
N ASP A 95 -5.91 -5.08 -14.08
CA ASP A 95 -6.33 -4.38 -12.87
C ASP A 95 -5.16 -3.58 -12.25
N HIS A 96 -3.97 -4.18 -12.13
CA HIS A 96 -2.75 -3.51 -11.68
C HIS A 96 -2.44 -2.28 -12.55
N GLY A 97 -2.42 -2.44 -13.89
CA GLY A 97 -2.15 -1.34 -14.81
C GLY A 97 -3.12 -0.17 -14.65
N LEU A 98 -4.42 -0.43 -14.55
CA LEU A 98 -5.44 0.61 -14.36
C LEU A 98 -5.31 1.31 -13.01
N GLU A 99 -4.97 0.58 -11.96
CA GLU A 99 -4.76 1.13 -10.63
C GLU A 99 -3.55 2.05 -10.57
N ILE A 100 -2.39 1.62 -11.09
CA ILE A 100 -1.18 2.46 -11.07
C ILE A 100 -1.41 3.74 -11.88
N VAL A 101 -2.14 3.69 -12.99
CA VAL A 101 -2.55 4.89 -13.73
C VAL A 101 -3.44 5.81 -12.89
N ALA A 102 -4.48 5.26 -12.25
CA ALA A 102 -5.36 6.06 -11.40
C ALA A 102 -4.62 6.71 -10.22
N TYR A 103 -3.70 5.99 -9.56
CA TYR A 103 -2.89 6.48 -8.46
C TYR A 103 -1.84 7.50 -8.88
N SER A 104 -1.14 7.28 -10.00
CA SER A 104 -0.14 8.22 -10.50
C SER A 104 -0.76 9.56 -10.89
N LEU A 105 -1.95 9.54 -11.53
CA LEU A 105 -2.70 10.77 -11.85
C LEU A 105 -3.16 11.53 -10.60
N LYS A 106 -3.50 10.80 -9.54
CA LYS A 106 -3.86 11.38 -8.25
C LYS A 106 -2.67 12.06 -7.57
N LEU A 107 -1.52 11.38 -7.54
CA LEU A 107 -0.28 11.97 -7.04
C LEU A 107 0.17 13.17 -7.89
N ARG A 108 -0.08 13.14 -9.19
CA ARG A 108 0.23 14.25 -10.11
C ARG A 108 -0.52 15.53 -9.75
N GLN A 109 -1.73 15.47 -9.19
CA GLN A 109 -2.54 16.65 -8.85
C GLN A 109 -1.89 17.54 -7.78
N SER A 110 -1.04 17.00 -6.90
CA SER A 110 -0.33 17.78 -5.88
C SER A 110 0.96 18.44 -6.40
N HIS A 111 1.29 18.26 -7.67
CA HIS A 111 2.51 18.79 -8.27
C HIS A 111 2.20 19.91 -9.26
N LEU A 112 3.11 20.87 -9.40
CA LEU A 112 3.13 21.80 -10.53
C LEU A 112 4.32 21.40 -11.41
N LEU A 113 4.02 20.80 -12.57
CA LEU A 113 5.03 20.30 -13.50
C LEU A 113 5.02 21.10 -14.80
N PRO A 114 6.19 21.36 -15.42
CA PRO A 114 7.53 20.97 -14.96
C PRO A 114 7.99 21.74 -13.70
N ILE A 115 8.76 21.07 -12.83
CA ILE A 115 9.30 21.69 -11.61
C ILE A 115 10.28 22.81 -12.01
N GLY A 116 10.11 23.99 -11.42
CA GLY A 116 10.98 25.15 -11.65
C GLY A 116 10.71 25.92 -12.95
N ALA A 117 9.74 25.49 -13.77
CA ALA A 117 9.27 26.26 -14.92
C ALA A 117 8.35 27.42 -14.48
N SER A 118 8.17 28.41 -15.35
CA SER A 118 7.24 29.52 -15.09
C SER A 118 5.79 29.00 -15.04
N PRO A 119 4.85 29.69 -14.35
CA PRO A 119 3.45 29.29 -14.34
C PRO A 119 2.81 29.18 -15.73
N GLU A 120 3.23 30.04 -16.67
CA GLU A 120 2.79 30.00 -18.07
C GLU A 120 3.29 28.73 -18.78
N ASP A 121 4.58 28.39 -18.62
CA ASP A 121 5.15 27.16 -19.18
C ASP A 121 4.54 25.90 -18.55
N GLN A 122 4.25 25.95 -17.24
CA GLN A 122 3.58 24.86 -16.54
C GLN A 122 2.16 24.64 -17.08
N ALA A 123 1.40 25.71 -17.30
CA ALA A 123 0.07 25.62 -17.90
C ALA A 123 0.14 25.12 -19.35
N ALA A 124 1.08 25.62 -20.16
CA ALA A 124 1.23 25.26 -21.57
C ALA A 124 1.59 23.78 -21.79
N GLN A 125 2.24 23.14 -20.82
CA GLN A 125 2.69 21.74 -20.92
C GLN A 125 1.93 20.79 -19.99
N ALA A 126 0.95 21.29 -19.22
CA ALA A 126 0.26 20.53 -18.18
C ALA A 126 -0.35 19.22 -18.69
N GLU A 127 -0.99 19.26 -19.87
CA GLU A 127 -1.62 18.09 -20.49
C GLU A 127 -0.57 17.04 -20.88
N ALA A 128 0.54 17.46 -21.49
CA ALA A 128 1.62 16.56 -21.91
C ALA A 128 2.23 15.84 -20.70
N TRP A 129 2.51 16.57 -19.62
CA TRP A 129 3.03 15.98 -18.37
C TRP A 129 2.04 15.01 -17.74
N THR A 130 0.75 15.33 -17.74
CA THR A 130 -0.29 14.46 -17.18
C THR A 130 -0.46 13.19 -18.00
N ALA A 131 -0.43 13.28 -19.33
CA ALA A 131 -0.47 12.13 -20.22
C ALA A 131 0.76 11.24 -20.05
N ALA A 132 1.95 11.83 -19.98
CA ALA A 132 3.19 11.07 -19.81
C ALA A 132 3.27 10.35 -18.45
N VAL A 133 2.76 10.93 -17.36
CA VAL A 133 2.65 10.23 -16.07
C VAL A 133 1.75 9.00 -16.20
N ALA A 134 0.60 9.13 -16.86
CA ALA A 134 -0.30 8.00 -17.09
C ALA A 134 0.33 6.92 -17.98
N TYR A 135 1.03 7.31 -19.06
CA TYR A 135 1.69 6.34 -19.94
C TYR A 135 2.85 5.63 -19.28
N ALA A 136 3.67 6.36 -18.51
CA ALA A 136 4.75 5.78 -17.74
C ALA A 136 4.23 4.80 -16.68
N ALA A 137 3.15 5.15 -15.98
CA ALA A 137 2.45 4.26 -15.06
C ALA A 137 1.87 3.03 -15.75
N LEU A 138 1.25 3.17 -16.93
CA LEU A 138 0.68 2.04 -17.66
C LEU A 138 1.76 1.06 -18.16
N LEU A 139 2.90 1.59 -18.59
CA LEU A 139 3.97 0.84 -19.25
C LEU A 139 5.02 0.28 -18.29
N HIS A 140 5.06 0.72 -17.02
CA HIS A 140 6.15 0.41 -16.09
C HIS A 140 6.48 -1.09 -15.98
N ASP A 141 5.45 -1.94 -16.01
CA ASP A 141 5.55 -3.39 -15.82
C ASP A 141 5.15 -4.21 -17.06
N ILE A 142 4.87 -3.56 -18.20
CA ILE A 142 4.33 -4.28 -19.37
C ILE A 142 5.29 -5.32 -19.94
N GLY A 143 6.61 -5.11 -19.76
CA GLY A 143 7.64 -6.04 -20.19
C GLY A 143 7.51 -7.44 -19.56
N LYS A 144 6.81 -7.58 -18.43
CA LYS A 144 6.53 -8.89 -17.81
C LYS A 144 5.83 -9.85 -18.79
N VAL A 145 4.94 -9.33 -19.64
CA VAL A 145 4.25 -10.13 -20.66
C VAL A 145 5.23 -10.72 -21.69
N ALA A 146 6.37 -10.07 -21.93
CA ALA A 146 7.37 -10.53 -22.88
C ALA A 146 8.34 -11.56 -22.31
N VAL A 147 8.70 -11.45 -21.02
CA VAL A 147 9.81 -12.22 -20.44
C VAL A 147 9.42 -13.12 -19.27
N ASP A 148 8.32 -12.83 -18.57
CA ASP A 148 7.90 -13.63 -17.40
C ASP A 148 6.94 -14.75 -17.78
N LEU A 149 6.24 -14.59 -18.90
CA LEU A 149 5.23 -15.53 -19.38
C LEU A 149 5.71 -16.32 -20.60
N HIS A 150 5.30 -17.58 -20.64
CA HIS A 150 5.28 -18.39 -21.85
C HIS A 150 3.81 -18.58 -22.25
N VAL A 151 3.46 -18.12 -23.45
CA VAL A 151 2.10 -18.16 -23.98
C VAL A 151 2.07 -19.04 -25.22
N GLU A 152 1.23 -20.06 -25.19
CA GLU A 152 1.04 -21.02 -26.27
C GLU A 152 -0.34 -20.81 -26.90
N LEU A 153 -0.38 -20.70 -28.23
CA LEU A 153 -1.59 -20.58 -29.03
C LEU A 153 -2.23 -21.95 -29.29
N ALA A 154 -3.49 -21.95 -29.74
CA ALA A 154 -4.24 -23.15 -30.05
C ALA A 154 -3.58 -24.08 -31.10
N ASP A 155 -2.75 -23.51 -31.98
CA ASP A 155 -1.97 -24.25 -32.98
C ASP A 155 -0.63 -24.80 -32.45
N GLY A 156 -0.34 -24.61 -31.16
CA GLY A 156 0.89 -25.03 -30.49
C GLY A 156 2.07 -24.07 -30.67
N SER A 157 1.90 -22.98 -31.44
CA SER A 157 2.95 -21.98 -31.61
C SER A 157 3.07 -21.06 -30.39
N THR A 158 4.26 -20.49 -30.18
CA THR A 158 4.49 -19.52 -29.11
C THR A 158 4.02 -18.14 -29.55
N TRP A 159 3.22 -17.48 -28.71
CA TRP A 159 2.89 -16.08 -28.91
C TRP A 159 3.99 -15.18 -28.40
N HIS A 160 4.30 -14.16 -29.19
CA HIS A 160 5.22 -13.10 -28.82
C HIS A 160 4.47 -11.78 -28.78
N PRO A 161 4.55 -10.99 -27.70
CA PRO A 161 3.75 -9.79 -27.56
C PRO A 161 4.09 -8.71 -28.59
N TRP A 162 5.28 -8.73 -29.20
CA TRP A 162 5.63 -7.83 -30.32
C TRP A 162 4.94 -8.17 -31.65
N HIS A 163 4.22 -9.28 -31.75
CA HIS A 163 3.37 -9.59 -32.90
C HIS A 163 1.95 -9.00 -32.79
N GLY A 164 1.65 -8.28 -31.70
CA GLY A 164 0.32 -7.72 -31.46
C GLY A 164 -0.57 -8.58 -30.57
N PRO A 165 -1.84 -8.18 -30.38
CA PRO A 165 -2.76 -8.82 -29.45
C PRO A 165 -3.09 -10.26 -29.85
N LEU A 166 -3.49 -11.06 -28.87
CA LEU A 166 -3.89 -12.46 -29.06
C LEU A 166 -5.15 -12.55 -29.95
N ARG A 167 -5.07 -13.37 -31.00
CA ARG A 167 -6.18 -13.59 -31.97
C ARG A 167 -6.75 -15.01 -31.96
N GLN A 168 -6.10 -15.92 -31.25
CA GLN A 168 -6.46 -17.33 -31.15
C GLN A 168 -6.59 -17.72 -29.67
N PRO A 169 -7.35 -18.79 -29.35
CA PRO A 169 -7.34 -19.34 -28.01
C PRO A 169 -5.91 -19.64 -27.53
N TYR A 170 -5.65 -19.40 -26.26
CA TYR A 170 -4.30 -19.43 -25.70
C TYR A 170 -4.29 -20.04 -24.30
N ARG A 171 -3.13 -20.53 -23.90
CA ARG A 171 -2.81 -20.86 -22.50
C ARG A 171 -1.49 -20.22 -22.14
N PHE A 172 -1.25 -20.00 -20.87
CA PHE A 172 0.00 -19.42 -20.41
C PHE A 172 0.50 -20.12 -19.15
N ARG A 173 1.81 -20.01 -18.93
CA ARG A 173 2.50 -20.41 -17.71
C ARG A 173 3.62 -19.43 -17.42
N TYR A 174 4.05 -19.36 -16.17
CA TYR A 174 5.28 -18.66 -15.83
C TYR A 174 6.50 -19.39 -16.38
N ARG A 175 7.55 -18.63 -16.68
CA ARG A 175 8.87 -19.17 -16.99
C ARG A 175 9.64 -19.47 -15.70
N ASP A 176 10.36 -20.58 -15.67
CA ASP A 176 11.11 -21.03 -14.50
C ASP A 176 12.45 -20.27 -14.35
N ASP A 177 12.96 -19.69 -15.43
CA ASP A 177 14.24 -18.99 -15.57
C ASP A 177 14.11 -17.44 -15.59
N ARG A 178 13.13 -16.90 -14.85
CA ARG A 178 12.86 -15.45 -14.84
C ARG A 178 14.04 -14.62 -14.30
N GLU A 179 14.60 -13.78 -15.14
CA GLU A 179 15.45 -12.67 -14.71
C GLU A 179 14.58 -11.47 -14.34
N TYR A 180 14.36 -11.26 -13.04
CA TYR A 180 13.44 -10.21 -12.56
C TYR A 180 13.80 -8.78 -12.98
N ARG A 181 15.05 -8.51 -13.39
CA ARG A 181 15.44 -7.18 -13.92
C ARG A 181 15.18 -7.02 -15.42
N LEU A 182 14.92 -8.11 -16.14
CA LEU A 182 14.82 -8.11 -17.59
C LEU A 182 13.49 -7.48 -18.06
N HIS A 183 12.40 -7.57 -17.28
CA HIS A 183 11.13 -7.00 -17.69
C HIS A 183 11.19 -5.49 -17.88
N SER A 184 11.96 -4.77 -17.05
CA SER A 184 12.11 -3.32 -17.18
C SER A 184 12.76 -2.94 -18.51
N ALA A 185 13.74 -3.74 -18.97
CA ALA A 185 14.34 -3.56 -20.30
C ALA A 185 13.41 -4.04 -21.43
N ALA A 186 12.63 -5.10 -21.19
CA ALA A 186 11.72 -5.69 -22.17
C ALA A 186 10.50 -4.80 -22.48
N THR A 187 10.16 -3.83 -21.63
CA THR A 187 9.18 -2.78 -21.91
C THR A 187 9.45 -2.08 -23.25
N GLY A 188 10.73 -1.97 -23.63
CA GLY A 188 11.17 -1.43 -24.91
C GLY A 188 10.59 -2.11 -26.15
N LEU A 189 10.19 -3.38 -26.04
CA LEU A 189 9.61 -4.17 -27.13
C LEU A 189 8.14 -3.79 -27.40
N LEU A 190 7.47 -3.14 -26.44
CA LEU A 190 6.01 -3.05 -26.41
C LEU A 190 5.48 -1.61 -26.44
N TYR A 191 6.25 -0.58 -26.07
CA TYR A 191 5.70 0.77 -25.95
C TYR A 191 5.07 1.31 -27.25
N GLN A 192 5.59 0.97 -28.44
CA GLN A 192 5.01 1.42 -29.73
C GLN A 192 3.68 0.74 -30.09
N GLN A 193 3.34 -0.36 -29.42
CA GLN A 193 2.02 -0.98 -29.58
C GLN A 193 0.96 -0.28 -28.75
N LEU A 194 1.36 0.49 -27.73
CA LEU A 194 0.44 1.20 -26.85
C LEU A 194 0.43 2.69 -27.14
N LEU A 195 1.59 3.29 -27.36
CA LEU A 195 1.74 4.69 -27.76
C LEU A 195 1.90 4.72 -29.28
N ASN A 196 0.89 5.22 -29.98
CA ASN A 196 0.96 5.36 -31.43
C ASN A 196 1.94 6.48 -31.81
N ARG A 197 2.20 6.61 -33.12
CA ARG A 197 3.12 7.62 -33.66
C ARG A 197 2.72 9.04 -33.25
N ASP A 198 1.43 9.36 -33.37
CA ASP A 198 0.92 10.70 -33.04
C ASP A 198 1.19 11.09 -31.58
N LEU A 199 1.04 10.15 -30.63
CA LEU A 199 1.33 10.38 -29.21
C LEU A 199 2.82 10.58 -28.96
N LEU A 200 3.67 9.78 -29.61
CA LEU A 200 5.12 9.90 -29.47
C LEU A 200 5.64 11.20 -30.09
N ASP A 201 5.15 11.55 -31.28
CA ASP A 201 5.48 12.79 -31.98
C ASP A 201 5.08 13.99 -31.11
N TRP A 202 3.86 13.98 -30.55
CA TRP A 202 3.39 15.02 -29.64
C TRP A 202 4.26 15.17 -28.39
N LEU A 203 4.53 14.07 -27.68
CA LEU A 203 5.33 14.10 -26.44
C LEU A 203 6.79 14.50 -26.69
N SER A 204 7.35 14.13 -27.85
CA SER A 204 8.72 14.50 -28.23
C SER A 204 8.90 16.01 -28.44
N GLY A 205 7.81 16.74 -28.68
CA GLY A 205 7.79 18.20 -28.75
C GLY A 205 8.09 18.91 -27.42
N TYR A 206 8.16 18.18 -26.30
CA TYR A 206 8.44 18.71 -24.96
C TYR A 206 9.75 18.14 -24.41
N PRO A 207 10.92 18.75 -24.69
CA PRO A 207 12.23 18.16 -24.35
C PRO A 207 12.44 17.86 -22.86
N SER A 208 11.93 18.72 -21.98
CA SER A 208 12.01 18.55 -20.52
C SER A 208 11.20 17.36 -20.00
N LEU A 209 10.19 16.94 -20.75
CA LEU A 209 9.36 15.77 -20.46
C LEU A 209 9.88 14.50 -21.15
N TRP A 210 10.34 14.65 -22.40
CA TRP A 210 10.72 13.56 -23.27
C TRP A 210 11.82 12.68 -22.68
N ALA A 211 12.90 13.31 -22.18
CA ALA A 211 14.00 12.57 -21.57
C ALA A 211 13.58 11.76 -20.32
N PRO A 212 12.89 12.35 -19.32
CA PRO A 212 12.33 11.59 -18.20
C PRO A 212 11.43 10.42 -18.61
N LEU A 213 10.56 10.61 -19.61
CA LEU A 213 9.68 9.56 -20.10
C LEU A 213 10.49 8.38 -20.67
N LEU A 214 11.50 8.65 -21.50
CA LEU A 214 12.37 7.61 -22.05
C LEU A 214 13.13 6.84 -20.96
N TYR A 215 13.62 7.53 -19.91
CA TYR A 215 14.27 6.87 -18.79
C TYR A 215 13.33 5.93 -18.03
N VAL A 216 12.07 6.31 -17.79
CA VAL A 216 11.09 5.38 -17.20
C VAL A 216 10.84 4.19 -18.11
N LEU A 217 10.66 4.40 -19.42
CA LEU A 217 10.43 3.31 -20.36
C LEU A 217 11.61 2.34 -20.48
N ALA A 218 12.83 2.82 -20.19
CA ALA A 218 14.04 2.01 -20.10
C ALA A 218 14.26 1.37 -18.73
N GLY A 219 13.37 1.60 -17.75
CA GLY A 219 13.50 1.10 -16.38
C GLY A 219 14.50 1.85 -15.50
N GLN A 220 14.99 3.00 -15.93
CA GLN A 220 15.99 3.84 -15.24
C GLN A 220 15.29 4.95 -14.44
N TYR A 221 14.46 4.55 -13.47
CA TYR A 221 13.61 5.47 -12.69
C TYR A 221 14.42 6.56 -11.96
N GLU A 222 15.65 6.26 -11.56
CA GLU A 222 16.58 7.18 -10.91
C GLU A 222 17.02 8.35 -11.80
N HIS A 223 16.96 8.17 -13.13
CA HIS A 223 17.26 9.20 -14.12
C HIS A 223 16.00 9.94 -14.60
N ALA A 224 14.81 9.49 -14.20
CA ALA A 224 13.52 10.00 -14.68
C ALA A 224 12.92 11.13 -13.80
N GLY A 225 13.63 11.58 -12.76
CA GLY A 225 13.19 12.64 -11.86
C GLY A 225 11.77 12.40 -11.32
N VAL A 226 10.96 13.46 -11.28
CA VAL A 226 9.60 13.42 -10.74
C VAL A 226 8.69 12.40 -11.43
N LEU A 227 8.90 12.12 -12.72
CA LEU A 227 8.07 11.17 -13.46
C LEU A 227 8.33 9.74 -12.96
N GLY A 228 9.60 9.40 -12.73
CA GLY A 228 9.99 8.14 -12.09
C GLY A 228 9.51 8.04 -10.65
N GLU A 229 9.62 9.12 -9.87
CA GLU A 229 9.15 9.17 -8.49
C GLU A 229 7.64 8.90 -8.37
N LEU A 230 6.83 9.56 -9.21
CA LEU A 230 5.36 9.40 -9.23
C LEU A 230 4.95 7.95 -9.55
N VAL A 231 5.59 7.31 -10.53
CA VAL A 231 5.33 5.90 -10.87
C VAL A 231 5.71 4.98 -9.71
N VAL A 232 6.90 5.20 -9.13
CA VAL A 232 7.41 4.40 -8.01
C VAL A 232 6.52 4.51 -6.77
N GLN A 233 5.98 5.70 -6.50
CA GLN A 233 5.04 5.95 -5.41
C GLN A 233 3.66 5.34 -5.67
N ALA A 234 3.14 5.47 -6.89
CA ALA A 234 1.86 4.88 -7.29
C ALA A 234 1.87 3.34 -7.13
N ASP A 235 2.95 2.69 -7.57
CA ASP A 235 3.16 1.25 -7.40
C ASP A 235 3.14 0.82 -5.92
N ARG A 236 3.85 1.56 -5.04
CA ARG A 236 3.80 1.28 -3.59
C ARG A 236 2.40 1.43 -3.00
N ALA A 237 1.67 2.46 -3.45
CA ALA A 237 0.35 2.77 -2.92
C ALA A 237 -0.66 1.66 -3.23
N SER A 238 -0.63 1.13 -4.46
CA SER A 238 -1.48 0.00 -4.87
C SER A 238 -1.18 -1.24 -4.02
N VAL A 239 0.09 -1.61 -3.85
CA VAL A 239 0.49 -2.77 -3.04
C VAL A 239 0.11 -2.62 -1.56
N ALA A 240 0.37 -1.45 -0.97
CA ALA A 240 0.10 -1.21 0.46
C ALA A 240 -1.39 -1.23 0.80
N GLN A 241 -2.24 -0.77 -0.11
CA GLN A 241 -3.67 -0.68 0.10
C GLN A 241 -4.35 -2.05 0.11
N GLU A 242 -3.94 -2.97 -0.76
CA GLU A 242 -4.49 -4.33 -0.79
C GLU A 242 -3.98 -5.21 0.37
N LEU A 243 -2.80 -4.91 0.92
CA LEU A 243 -2.28 -5.54 2.15
C LEU A 243 -2.97 -5.05 3.44
N GLY A 244 -3.96 -4.15 3.34
CA GLY A 244 -4.61 -3.52 4.49
C GLY A 244 -3.71 -2.53 5.24
N GLY A 245 -2.62 -2.09 4.60
CA GLY A 245 -1.71 -1.05 5.08
C GLY A 245 -2.21 0.36 4.77
N ASP A 246 -1.67 1.35 5.49
CA ASP A 246 -1.94 2.76 5.23
C ASP A 246 -1.10 3.25 4.04
N PRO A 247 -1.72 3.67 2.91
CA PRO A 247 -0.99 4.15 1.73
C PRO A 247 -0.08 5.34 2.04
N ALA A 248 -0.46 6.21 2.98
CA ALA A 248 0.36 7.36 3.38
C ALA A 248 1.65 6.93 4.09
N ARG A 249 1.61 5.85 4.88
CA ARG A 249 2.80 5.26 5.51
C ARG A 249 3.70 4.53 4.51
N ALA A 250 3.14 3.91 3.48
CA ALA A 250 3.90 3.25 2.42
C ALA A 250 4.58 4.25 1.46
N MET A 251 3.93 5.38 1.18
CA MET A 251 4.50 6.51 0.43
C MET A 251 5.67 7.17 1.17
N ALA A 252 5.60 7.27 2.51
CA ALA A 252 6.65 7.84 3.35
C ALA A 252 7.89 6.92 3.52
N ALA A 253 7.81 5.64 3.14
CA ALA A 253 8.90 4.68 3.30
C ALA A 253 9.76 4.61 2.02
N PRO A 254 11.04 5.04 2.00
CA PRO A 254 11.86 4.99 0.79
C PRO A 254 12.21 3.54 0.39
N LYS A 255 11.96 3.12 -0.88
CA LYS A 255 12.27 1.76 -1.44
C LYS A 255 13.74 1.39 -1.27
N HIS A 256 14.66 2.35 -1.38
CA HIS A 256 16.10 2.11 -1.18
C HIS A 256 16.52 2.10 0.29
N SER A 257 15.64 2.42 1.24
CA SER A 257 16.02 2.38 2.66
C SER A 257 16.12 0.94 3.17
N LEU A 258 15.12 0.08 2.91
CA LEU A 258 15.09 -1.26 3.50
C LEU A 258 16.17 -2.17 2.90
N GLN A 259 16.30 -2.23 1.57
CA GLN A 259 17.34 -3.02 0.93
C GLN A 259 18.74 -2.55 1.35
N ARG A 260 19.00 -1.23 1.35
CA ARG A 260 20.28 -0.67 1.82
C ARG A 260 20.52 -0.97 3.30
N LYS A 261 19.48 -0.88 4.14
CA LYS A 261 19.55 -1.23 5.56
C LYS A 261 19.85 -2.72 5.75
N LEU A 262 19.22 -3.60 4.97
CA LEU A 262 19.46 -5.05 4.99
C LEU A 262 20.90 -5.38 4.56
N VAL A 263 21.39 -4.80 3.45
CA VAL A 263 22.78 -4.98 3.00
C VAL A 263 23.77 -4.42 4.01
N ASN A 264 23.53 -3.21 4.54
CA ASN A 264 24.40 -2.61 5.57
C ASN A 264 24.38 -3.42 6.86
N GLY A 265 23.23 -3.95 7.26
CA GLY A 265 23.09 -4.85 8.41
C GLY A 265 23.86 -6.15 8.19
N LEU A 266 23.76 -6.77 7.01
CA LEU A 266 24.55 -7.95 6.66
C LEU A 266 26.06 -7.67 6.69
N ARG A 267 26.50 -6.54 6.14
CA ARG A 267 27.90 -6.10 6.18
C ARG A 267 28.39 -5.87 7.61
N TYR A 268 27.59 -5.22 8.46
CA TYR A 268 27.90 -5.04 9.87
C TYR A 268 28.04 -6.39 10.57
N LEU A 269 27.06 -7.29 10.39
CA LEU A 269 27.10 -8.61 11.03
C LEU A 269 28.32 -9.41 10.61
N LEU A 270 28.66 -9.43 9.33
CA LEU A 270 29.82 -10.17 8.82
C LEU A 270 31.16 -9.59 9.25
N LYS A 271 31.18 -8.31 9.64
CA LYS A 271 32.38 -7.64 10.13
C LYS A 271 32.55 -7.79 11.64
N GLU A 272 31.46 -7.68 12.41
CA GLU A 272 31.53 -7.49 13.87
C GLU A 272 30.93 -8.66 14.69
N GLU A 273 30.01 -9.46 14.12
CA GLU A 273 29.16 -10.38 14.91
C GLU A 273 29.19 -11.86 14.46
N LEU A 274 29.44 -12.13 13.18
CA LEU A 274 29.42 -13.48 12.60
C LEU A 274 30.85 -14.00 12.44
N LYS A 275 31.07 -15.22 12.91
CA LYS A 275 32.36 -15.91 12.75
C LYS A 275 32.34 -16.80 11.52
N LEU A 276 33.13 -16.44 10.52
CA LEU A 276 33.27 -17.20 9.28
C LEU A 276 34.44 -18.19 9.37
N ASN A 277 34.34 -19.28 8.59
CA ASN A 277 35.43 -20.22 8.30
C ASN A 277 36.15 -20.79 9.53
N GLN A 278 35.44 -20.99 10.65
CA GLN A 278 36.03 -21.63 11.82
C GLN A 278 36.26 -23.12 11.56
N PRO A 279 37.21 -23.76 12.28
CA PRO A 279 37.54 -25.18 12.10
C PRO A 279 36.37 -26.15 12.35
N GLU A 280 35.37 -25.71 13.11
CA GLU A 280 34.18 -26.47 13.50
C GLU A 280 32.90 -25.67 13.14
N ALA A 281 31.89 -25.67 14.02
CA ALA A 281 30.66 -24.91 13.81
C ALA A 281 30.94 -23.40 13.66
N SER A 282 30.53 -22.86 12.51
CA SER A 282 30.66 -21.44 12.15
C SER A 282 29.30 -20.81 11.92
N ASP A 283 29.25 -19.48 11.95
CA ASP A 283 28.06 -18.74 11.52
C ASP A 283 27.92 -18.73 9.98
N GLY A 284 29.02 -19.00 9.27
CA GLY A 284 29.03 -19.17 7.83
C GLY A 284 30.39 -19.57 7.24
N TRP A 285 30.37 -19.89 5.95
CA TRP A 285 31.53 -20.32 5.18
C TRP A 285 31.62 -19.57 3.86
N LEU A 286 32.79 -19.03 3.55
CA LEU A 286 33.07 -18.31 2.31
C LEU A 286 33.84 -19.23 1.36
N THR A 287 33.19 -19.70 0.30
CA THR A 287 33.84 -20.39 -0.84
C THR A 287 34.31 -19.36 -1.88
N GLU A 288 35.00 -19.77 -2.95
CA GLU A 288 35.43 -18.84 -4.02
C GLU A 288 34.25 -18.16 -4.74
N ASP A 289 33.15 -18.88 -4.92
CA ASP A 289 31.98 -18.46 -5.70
C ASP A 289 30.83 -17.92 -4.84
N ALA A 290 30.73 -18.35 -3.58
CA ALA A 290 29.58 -18.04 -2.72
C ALA A 290 29.92 -17.83 -1.24
N LEU A 291 29.10 -17.02 -0.57
CA LEU A 291 29.02 -16.93 0.89
C LEU A 291 27.82 -17.74 1.38
N TRP A 292 28.07 -18.67 2.30
CA TRP A 292 27.07 -19.55 2.89
C TRP A 292 26.86 -19.18 4.36
N LEU A 293 25.66 -18.76 4.75
CA LEU A 293 25.35 -18.33 6.12
C LEU A 293 24.30 -19.25 6.75
N VAL A 294 24.47 -19.61 8.02
CA VAL A 294 23.46 -20.40 8.75
C VAL A 294 22.16 -19.61 8.84
N SER A 295 21.10 -20.13 8.22
CA SER A 295 19.88 -19.36 7.91
C SER A 295 19.20 -18.78 9.14
N LYS A 296 19.03 -19.59 10.20
CA LYS A 296 18.44 -19.13 11.45
C LYS A 296 19.28 -18.05 12.12
N THR A 297 20.59 -18.28 12.24
CA THR A 297 21.50 -17.37 12.95
C THR A 297 21.59 -16.00 12.30
N VAL A 298 21.78 -15.95 10.97
CA VAL A 298 21.87 -14.68 10.25
C VAL A 298 20.55 -13.91 10.30
N SER A 299 19.40 -14.57 10.16
CA SER A 299 18.09 -13.89 10.20
C SER A 299 17.74 -13.36 11.58
N ASP A 300 18.02 -14.11 12.65
CA ASP A 300 17.77 -13.66 14.02
C ASP A 300 18.67 -12.45 14.37
N LYS A 301 19.97 -12.53 14.06
CA LYS A 301 20.92 -11.43 14.30
C LYS A 301 20.61 -10.20 13.42
N LEU A 302 20.23 -10.39 12.16
CA LEU A 302 19.91 -9.28 11.24
C LEU A 302 18.65 -8.56 11.68
N ARG A 303 17.61 -9.29 12.08
CA ARG A 303 16.40 -8.70 12.63
C ARG A 303 16.69 -7.92 13.92
N ALA A 304 17.45 -8.51 14.84
CA ALA A 304 17.81 -7.85 16.09
C ALA A 304 18.59 -6.54 15.83
N HIS A 305 19.57 -6.57 14.93
CA HIS A 305 20.36 -5.39 14.57
C HIS A 305 19.48 -4.28 13.97
N LEU A 306 18.63 -4.60 13.00
CA LEU A 306 17.77 -3.62 12.35
C LEU A 306 16.70 -3.04 13.30
N LEU A 307 16.14 -3.87 14.20
CA LEU A 307 15.22 -3.39 15.23
C LEU A 307 15.91 -2.44 16.21
N SER A 308 17.16 -2.71 16.58
CA SER A 308 17.93 -1.84 17.47
C SER A 308 18.20 -0.46 16.87
N GLN A 309 18.24 -0.37 15.54
CA GLN A 309 18.38 0.89 14.80
C GLN A 309 17.04 1.59 14.53
N GLY A 310 15.93 1.12 15.10
CA GLY A 310 14.61 1.72 14.92
C GLY A 310 14.07 1.59 13.49
N VAL A 311 14.48 0.57 12.74
CA VAL A 311 13.99 0.33 11.39
C VAL A 311 12.61 -0.33 11.45
N ASP A 312 11.59 0.39 10.98
CA ASP A 312 10.23 -0.15 10.83
C ASP A 312 10.10 -1.07 9.60
N GLY A 313 9.14 -2.00 9.63
CA GLY A 313 8.81 -2.88 8.51
C GLY A 313 9.64 -4.17 8.41
N ILE A 314 10.44 -4.51 9.43
CA ILE A 314 11.19 -5.77 9.47
C ILE A 314 10.22 -6.93 9.75
N PRO A 315 10.28 -8.04 8.99
CA PRO A 315 9.41 -9.18 9.24
C PRO A 315 9.60 -9.81 10.62
N ALA A 316 8.48 -10.24 11.23
CA ALA A 316 8.46 -10.75 12.59
C ALA A 316 9.05 -12.17 12.75
N ASN A 317 9.16 -12.95 11.66
CA ASN A 317 9.65 -14.32 11.68
C ASN A 317 10.72 -14.57 10.60
N ASN A 318 11.51 -15.63 10.77
CA ASN A 318 12.67 -15.90 9.90
C ASN A 318 12.26 -16.26 8.47
N THR A 319 11.14 -16.97 8.29
CA THR A 319 10.61 -17.28 6.96
C THR A 319 10.35 -16.03 6.14
N ALA A 320 9.72 -15.02 6.75
CA ALA A 320 9.45 -13.76 6.08
C ALA A 320 10.73 -12.92 5.86
N VAL A 321 11.74 -13.04 6.72
CA VAL A 321 13.08 -12.45 6.46
C VAL A 321 13.74 -13.11 5.24
N PHE A 322 13.65 -14.44 5.09
CA PHE A 322 14.19 -15.14 3.92
C PHE A 322 13.54 -14.65 2.63
N ASN A 323 12.21 -14.55 2.62
CA ASN A 323 11.46 -14.05 1.47
C ASN A 323 11.87 -12.61 1.13
N VAL A 324 11.94 -11.71 2.12
CA VAL A 324 12.38 -10.32 1.88
C VAL A 324 13.80 -10.25 1.33
N LEU A 325 14.73 -11.08 1.84
CA LEU A 325 16.09 -11.14 1.30
C LEU A 325 16.11 -11.66 -0.15
N GLN A 326 15.23 -12.61 -0.48
CA GLN A 326 15.07 -13.16 -1.82
C GLN A 326 14.41 -12.17 -2.79
N ASP A 327 13.34 -11.49 -2.38
CA ASP A 327 12.60 -10.47 -3.14
C ASP A 327 13.52 -9.29 -3.53
N HIS A 328 14.49 -8.98 -2.68
CA HIS A 328 15.51 -7.97 -2.94
C HIS A 328 16.76 -8.51 -3.65
N ALA A 329 16.72 -9.75 -4.16
CA ALA A 329 17.81 -10.41 -4.89
C ALA A 329 19.15 -10.43 -4.14
N MET A 330 19.12 -10.50 -2.82
CA MET A 330 20.34 -10.63 -2.00
C MET A 330 20.76 -12.08 -1.81
N LEU A 331 19.87 -13.03 -2.10
CA LEU A 331 20.13 -14.47 -2.01
C LEU A 331 20.22 -15.10 -3.40
N GLN A 332 21.12 -16.06 -3.55
CA GLN A 332 21.17 -16.97 -4.69
C GLN A 332 20.20 -18.14 -4.40
N PRO A 333 19.10 -18.29 -5.14
CA PRO A 333 18.09 -19.31 -4.87
C PRO A 333 18.57 -20.71 -5.24
N THR A 334 17.95 -21.74 -4.66
CA THR A 334 18.12 -23.13 -5.09
C THR A 334 17.65 -23.32 -6.54
N ALA A 335 17.98 -24.46 -7.15
CA ALA A 335 17.46 -24.82 -8.47
C ALA A 335 15.91 -24.84 -8.55
N SER A 336 15.24 -25.03 -7.41
CA SER A 336 13.79 -24.98 -7.26
C SER A 336 13.24 -23.60 -6.85
N GLY A 337 14.06 -22.55 -6.89
CA GLY A 337 13.64 -21.18 -6.58
C GLY A 337 13.47 -20.88 -5.09
N LYS A 338 13.92 -21.74 -4.17
CA LYS A 338 13.79 -21.52 -2.71
C LYS A 338 15.00 -20.78 -2.14
N ALA A 339 14.79 -20.02 -1.07
CA ALA A 339 15.85 -19.26 -0.39
C ALA A 339 16.83 -20.12 0.44
N ILE A 340 16.35 -21.26 0.97
CA ILE A 340 17.12 -22.10 1.90
C ILE A 340 17.78 -23.24 1.14
N TRP A 341 19.10 -23.36 1.31
CA TRP A 341 19.90 -24.48 0.87
C TRP A 341 20.07 -25.49 2.01
N ARG A 342 20.11 -26.77 1.67
CA ARG A 342 20.60 -27.82 2.57
C ARG A 342 21.94 -28.30 2.03
N ALA A 343 22.99 -28.15 2.83
CA ALA A 343 24.33 -28.54 2.41
C ALA A 343 25.11 -29.09 3.60
N THR A 344 25.98 -30.05 3.28
CA THR A 344 26.94 -30.62 4.21
C THR A 344 28.26 -29.87 4.09
N ILE A 345 28.77 -29.39 5.21
CA ILE A 345 30.07 -28.72 5.31
C ILE A 345 31.06 -29.73 5.84
N THR A 346 32.20 -29.88 5.16
CA THR A 346 33.30 -30.76 5.60
C THR A 346 34.58 -29.95 5.74
N SER A 347 35.17 -29.91 6.94
CA SER A 347 36.45 -29.26 7.21
C SER A 347 37.63 -30.16 6.79
N GLU A 348 38.82 -29.57 6.67
CA GLU A 348 40.05 -30.33 6.42
C GLU A 348 40.39 -31.32 7.55
N SER A 349 39.92 -31.06 8.77
CA SER A 349 40.11 -31.94 9.92
C SER A 349 39.16 -33.16 9.92
N GLY A 350 38.29 -33.29 8.92
CA GLY A 350 37.34 -34.39 8.78
C GLY A 350 36.03 -34.20 9.55
N TRP A 351 35.81 -33.04 10.18
CA TRP A 351 34.52 -32.70 10.77
C TRP A 351 33.50 -32.42 9.66
N SER A 352 32.33 -33.06 9.74
CA SER A 352 31.29 -32.95 8.72
C SER A 352 29.91 -32.84 9.35
N HIS A 353 29.11 -31.86 8.90
CA HIS A 353 27.77 -31.63 9.42
C HIS A 353 26.85 -30.95 8.40
N ALA A 354 25.57 -31.33 8.40
CA ALA A 354 24.56 -30.77 7.50
C ALA A 354 23.87 -29.54 8.10
N PHE A 355 23.74 -28.47 7.31
CA PHE A 355 23.13 -27.21 7.72
C PHE A 355 22.05 -26.74 6.76
N THR A 356 21.16 -25.89 7.28
CA THR A 356 20.29 -25.04 6.46
C THR A 356 20.94 -23.68 6.28
N LEU A 357 21.24 -23.30 5.04
CA LEU A 357 22.07 -22.17 4.70
C LEU A 357 21.33 -21.19 3.78
N LEU A 358 21.72 -19.93 3.85
CA LEU A 358 21.45 -18.94 2.80
C LEU A 358 22.73 -18.77 1.97
N ARG A 359 22.58 -18.72 0.65
CA ARG A 359 23.69 -18.52 -0.28
C ARG A 359 23.65 -17.09 -0.80
N LEU A 360 24.75 -16.36 -0.72
CA LEU A 360 24.88 -14.97 -1.16
C LEU A 360 26.08 -14.80 -2.09
N ALA A 361 25.99 -13.85 -3.01
CA ALA A 361 27.13 -13.45 -3.82
C ALA A 361 28.14 -12.69 -2.94
N PRO A 362 29.44 -13.07 -2.92
CA PRO A 362 30.46 -12.39 -2.11
C PRO A 362 30.56 -10.89 -2.40
N ALA A 363 30.38 -10.49 -3.66
CA ALA A 363 30.40 -9.10 -4.14
C ALA A 363 29.28 -8.22 -3.52
N LEU A 364 28.24 -8.83 -2.93
CA LEU A 364 27.23 -8.08 -2.19
C LEU A 364 27.82 -7.47 -0.90
N ILE A 365 28.80 -8.14 -0.31
CA ILE A 365 29.34 -7.82 1.00
C ILE A 365 30.70 -7.13 0.89
N TRP A 366 31.62 -7.68 0.09
CA TRP A 366 33.01 -7.23 0.01
C TRP A 366 33.41 -6.83 -1.41
N GLU A 367 34.25 -5.81 -1.50
CA GLU A 367 35.07 -5.57 -2.68
C GLU A 367 36.17 -6.65 -2.79
N PRO A 368 36.70 -6.95 -3.99
CA PRO A 368 37.69 -8.01 -4.19
C PRO A 368 38.92 -7.90 -3.28
N SER A 369 39.36 -6.67 -2.95
CA SER A 369 40.52 -6.40 -2.09
C SER A 369 40.26 -6.54 -0.59
N GLU A 370 38.98 -6.54 -0.17
CA GLU A 370 38.57 -6.61 1.24
C GLU A 370 38.04 -7.99 1.63
N ARG A 371 38.04 -8.92 0.67
CA ARG A 371 37.45 -10.25 0.82
C ARG A 371 38.32 -11.15 1.71
N PRO A 372 37.76 -11.81 2.75
CA PRO A 372 38.48 -12.79 3.55
C PRO A 372 38.94 -14.01 2.74
N SER A 373 39.95 -14.72 3.24
CA SER A 373 40.42 -15.97 2.62
C SER A 373 39.29 -17.01 2.52
N PRO A 374 39.16 -17.72 1.38
CA PRO A 374 38.18 -18.78 1.25
C PRO A 374 38.36 -19.89 2.30
N PHE A 375 37.25 -20.55 2.63
CA PHE A 375 37.21 -21.74 3.45
C PHE A 375 37.96 -22.86 2.75
N ALA A 376 38.90 -23.50 3.46
CA ALA A 376 39.74 -24.55 2.91
C ALA A 376 39.03 -25.91 2.79
N GLY A 377 37.91 -26.09 3.50
CA GLY A 377 37.07 -27.29 3.38
C GLY A 377 36.08 -27.23 2.21
N THR A 378 35.17 -28.20 2.15
CA THR A 378 34.21 -28.35 1.05
C THR A 378 32.77 -28.12 1.50
N VAL A 379 31.98 -27.48 0.64
CA VAL A 379 30.52 -27.33 0.79
C VAL A 379 29.83 -28.19 -0.27
N THR A 380 29.13 -29.24 0.15
CA THR A 380 28.40 -30.14 -0.77
C THR A 380 26.90 -29.96 -0.58
N VAL A 381 26.20 -29.54 -1.63
CA VAL A 381 24.75 -29.37 -1.61
C VAL A 381 24.05 -30.72 -1.71
N ASP A 382 23.07 -30.96 -0.84
CA ASP A 382 22.29 -32.18 -0.84
C ASP A 382 21.24 -32.12 -1.98
N ASN A 383 21.55 -32.71 -3.15
CA ASN A 383 20.63 -32.80 -4.29
C ASN A 383 19.65 -33.99 -4.20
N ALA A 384 19.14 -34.29 -3.00
CA ALA A 384 18.20 -35.37 -2.79
C ALA A 384 16.77 -34.85 -2.60
N GLY A 385 16.00 -34.90 -3.69
CA GLY A 385 14.61 -35.37 -3.72
C GLY A 385 13.54 -34.58 -2.98
N GLU A 386 12.61 -34.05 -3.77
CA GLU A 386 11.18 -33.92 -3.42
C GLU A 386 10.70 -35.15 -2.62
N ALA A 387 10.35 -34.95 -1.34
CA ALA A 387 9.50 -35.86 -0.57
C ALA A 387 8.87 -35.11 0.61
N GLU A 388 7.64 -35.51 0.90
CA GLU A 388 6.65 -34.90 1.78
C GLU A 388 6.99 -34.85 3.28
N ASP A 389 6.09 -34.18 3.99
CA ASP A 389 5.97 -33.92 5.43
C ASP A 389 6.12 -35.17 6.32
N GLY A 390 6.88 -35.02 7.42
CA GLY A 390 6.86 -35.84 8.64
C GLY A 390 8.09 -36.73 8.94
N PRO A 391 8.35 -37.10 10.22
CA PRO A 391 8.39 -36.31 11.46
C PRO A 391 9.85 -36.04 11.94
N ARG A 392 10.01 -35.02 12.80
CA ARG A 392 11.29 -34.58 13.41
C ARG A 392 12.09 -35.72 14.07
N PRO A 393 13.43 -35.75 13.91
CA PRO A 393 14.33 -36.23 14.93
C PRO A 393 14.69 -35.09 15.89
N SER A 394 14.59 -35.39 17.18
CA SER A 394 14.96 -34.58 18.33
C SER A 394 16.44 -34.14 18.27
N ALA A 395 16.70 -32.87 18.59
CA ALA A 395 18.06 -32.41 18.88
C ALA A 395 18.56 -33.06 20.19
N PRO A 396 19.83 -33.53 20.27
CA PRO A 396 20.47 -33.80 21.54
C PRO A 396 20.90 -32.49 22.21
N ASP A 397 20.61 -32.41 23.51
CA ASP A 397 21.04 -31.37 24.42
C ASP A 397 22.56 -31.16 24.41
N ALA A 398 22.96 -29.89 24.49
CA ALA A 398 24.33 -29.49 24.76
C ALA A 398 24.73 -29.98 26.17
N ALA A 399 25.64 -30.95 26.22
CA ALA A 399 26.29 -31.38 27.44
C ALA A 399 27.24 -30.29 27.97
N LEU A 400 26.85 -29.65 29.08
CA LEU A 400 27.76 -29.01 30.02
C LEU A 400 28.38 -30.10 30.92
N LEU A 401 29.70 -30.02 31.10
CA LEU A 401 30.50 -30.85 32.01
C LEU A 401 30.21 -30.54 33.50
N PRO A 402 30.62 -31.42 34.44
CA PRO A 402 29.85 -31.76 35.64
C PRO A 402 30.27 -31.02 36.91
N GLY A 403 29.36 -30.96 37.89
CA GLY A 403 29.67 -30.56 39.26
C GLY A 403 28.56 -30.79 40.28
N ALA A 404 28.81 -31.72 41.19
CA ALA A 404 28.23 -31.91 42.53
C ALA A 404 26.81 -32.51 42.68
N ALA A 405 26.79 -33.67 43.33
CA ALA A 405 25.65 -34.44 43.78
C ALA A 405 24.90 -33.81 44.98
N VAL A 406 23.63 -34.19 45.19
CA VAL A 406 23.17 -35.01 46.34
C VAL A 406 21.62 -35.09 46.39
N ALA A 407 21.14 -36.32 46.66
CA ALA A 407 19.88 -36.76 47.29
C ALA A 407 18.51 -36.62 46.61
N THR A 408 18.07 -37.79 46.12
CA THR A 408 16.74 -38.43 46.17
C THR A 408 15.70 -37.93 47.19
N GLU A 409 14.42 -37.88 46.77
CA GLU A 409 13.34 -38.73 47.34
C GLU A 409 11.98 -38.64 46.58
N LYS A 410 11.48 -39.83 46.20
CA LYS A 410 10.09 -40.38 46.15
C LYS A 410 8.86 -39.58 45.63
N GLU A 411 8.26 -40.17 44.58
CA GLU A 411 6.83 -40.43 44.25
C GLU A 411 5.79 -40.49 45.41
N PRO A 412 4.44 -40.62 45.19
CA PRO A 412 3.66 -40.68 43.93
C PRO A 412 2.25 -40.00 43.90
N ALA A 413 1.66 -39.98 42.68
CA ALA A 413 0.27 -40.24 42.22
C ALA A 413 -1.03 -39.88 43.00
N ALA A 414 -2.01 -39.36 42.24
CA ALA A 414 -3.46 -39.74 42.25
C ALA A 414 -4.18 -39.09 41.03
N SER A 415 -4.61 -39.86 40.01
CA SER A 415 -5.96 -40.44 39.76
C SER A 415 -7.00 -39.38 39.28
N SER A 416 -7.48 -39.38 38.02
CA SER A 416 -8.44 -40.29 37.34
C SER A 416 -9.77 -39.57 36.97
N ARG A 417 -10.04 -39.52 35.65
CA ARG A 417 -11.27 -39.38 34.79
C ARG A 417 -12.68 -39.68 35.42
N PRO A 418 -13.86 -39.55 34.74
CA PRO A 418 -14.17 -39.34 33.29
C PRO A 418 -15.37 -38.43 32.89
N ASP A 419 -15.50 -38.27 31.56
CA ASP A 419 -16.65 -37.99 30.65
C ASP A 419 -18.09 -37.79 31.17
N GLN A 420 -18.84 -36.87 30.52
CA GLN A 420 -19.98 -37.24 29.66
C GLN A 420 -20.55 -36.09 28.79
N SER A 421 -21.22 -36.54 27.73
CA SER A 421 -21.67 -35.92 26.48
C SER A 421 -22.98 -35.11 26.52
N GLY A 422 -23.17 -34.24 25.51
CA GLY A 422 -24.42 -34.16 24.75
C GLY A 422 -25.09 -32.77 24.66
N GLY A 423 -25.36 -32.30 23.43
CA GLY A 423 -26.31 -31.19 23.20
C GLY A 423 -26.12 -30.41 21.90
N SER A 424 -26.59 -30.97 20.78
CA SER A 424 -26.70 -30.27 19.50
C SER A 424 -27.91 -29.32 19.49
N ARG A 425 -27.74 -28.07 19.03
CA ARG A 425 -28.85 -27.19 18.63
C ARG A 425 -28.39 -26.20 17.56
N ALA A 426 -28.95 -26.32 16.36
CA ALA A 426 -28.75 -25.43 15.21
C ALA A 426 -30.00 -24.59 14.99
N ILE A 427 -29.86 -23.28 14.65
CA ILE A 427 -30.67 -22.41 13.74
C ILE A 427 -29.89 -21.04 13.56
N PRO A 428 -30.20 -20.12 12.61
CA PRO A 428 -30.06 -20.03 11.13
C PRO A 428 -29.02 -18.96 10.67
N PRO A 429 -28.78 -18.76 9.35
CA PRO A 429 -27.78 -17.81 8.84
C PRO A 429 -28.31 -16.36 8.87
N SER A 430 -27.52 -15.45 9.43
CA SER A 430 -27.72 -14.00 9.25
C SER A 430 -27.05 -13.54 7.96
N THR A 431 -27.86 -12.90 7.13
CA THR A 431 -27.57 -12.22 5.88
C THR A 431 -26.26 -11.41 5.91
N GLN A 432 -25.32 -11.81 5.06
CA GLN A 432 -24.18 -10.98 4.68
C GLN A 432 -24.70 -9.67 4.08
N ARG A 433 -24.55 -8.58 4.82
CA ARG A 433 -24.53 -7.23 4.24
C ARG A 433 -23.19 -7.10 3.50
N ASN A 434 -23.26 -6.87 2.20
CA ASN A 434 -22.09 -6.58 1.36
C ASN A 434 -21.21 -5.51 2.02
N PRO A 435 -19.88 -5.72 2.13
CA PRO A 435 -18.97 -4.64 2.48
C PRO A 435 -18.97 -3.60 1.35
N ALA A 436 -18.91 -2.32 1.71
CA ALA A 436 -18.75 -1.22 0.77
C ALA A 436 -17.50 -1.44 -0.11
N ASP A 437 -17.59 -1.05 -1.38
CA ASP A 437 -16.56 -1.21 -2.39
C ASP A 437 -15.23 -0.56 -1.94
N PRO A 438 -14.14 -1.34 -1.73
CA PRO A 438 -12.84 -0.85 -1.29
C PRO A 438 -12.29 0.30 -2.15
N LEU A 439 -12.67 0.32 -3.43
CA LEU A 439 -12.29 1.34 -4.41
C LEU A 439 -12.88 2.72 -4.11
N GLU A 440 -14.03 2.81 -3.44
CA GLU A 440 -14.61 4.11 -3.05
C GLU A 440 -13.88 4.73 -1.86
N SER A 441 -13.54 3.88 -0.87
CA SER A 441 -12.69 4.29 0.24
C SER A 441 -11.26 4.64 -0.21
N MET A 442 -10.77 4.03 -1.30
CA MET A 442 -9.47 4.31 -1.95
C MET A 442 -9.36 5.72 -2.53
N LEU A 443 -10.46 6.26 -3.05
CA LEU A 443 -10.42 7.44 -3.92
C LEU A 443 -10.93 8.69 -3.20
N ALA A 444 -11.93 8.54 -2.33
CA ALA A 444 -12.41 9.61 -1.46
C ALA A 444 -11.38 10.08 -0.41
N MET A 445 -10.37 9.27 -0.07
CA MET A 445 -9.37 9.60 0.96
C MET A 445 -8.37 10.73 0.60
N PHE A 446 -8.45 11.32 -0.60
CA PHE A 446 -7.47 12.30 -1.10
C PHE A 446 -8.08 13.34 -2.05
N GLU A 447 -9.41 13.37 -2.22
CA GLU A 447 -10.10 14.45 -2.92
C GLU A 447 -10.26 15.63 -1.96
N THR A 448 -9.16 16.34 -1.73
CA THR A 448 -9.21 17.70 -1.20
C THR A 448 -8.29 18.54 -2.04
N THR A 449 -8.85 19.15 -3.09
CA THR A 449 -8.17 20.20 -3.86
C THR A 449 -9.09 21.42 -3.88
N PRO A 450 -8.61 22.61 -3.48
CA PRO A 450 -9.41 23.83 -3.50
C PRO A 450 -9.54 24.40 -4.92
N GLU A 451 -10.70 24.96 -5.25
CA GLU A 451 -10.95 25.70 -6.50
C GLU A 451 -10.15 27.03 -6.53
N PRO A 452 -9.76 27.52 -7.72
CA PRO A 452 -9.10 28.82 -7.86
C PRO A 452 -10.12 29.97 -7.86
N GLU A 453 -9.91 30.95 -6.97
CA GLU A 453 -10.72 32.17 -6.90
C GLU A 453 -10.52 33.04 -8.15
N GLN A 454 -11.64 33.36 -8.80
CA GLN A 454 -11.71 34.35 -9.87
C GLN A 454 -11.51 35.76 -9.30
N SER A 455 -10.66 36.51 -10.01
CA SER A 455 -10.36 37.91 -9.77
C SER A 455 -11.60 38.77 -10.02
N VAL A 456 -12.02 39.58 -9.04
CA VAL A 456 -12.94 40.70 -9.28
C VAL A 456 -12.41 41.97 -8.60
N GLU A 457 -12.05 42.88 -9.49
CA GLU A 457 -11.99 44.34 -9.46
C GLU A 457 -12.64 45.06 -8.24
N ALA A 458 -11.90 46.02 -7.68
CA ALA A 458 -12.36 46.95 -6.64
C ALA A 458 -13.05 48.19 -7.25
N PRO A 459 -14.08 48.74 -6.60
CA PRO A 459 -14.13 50.19 -6.37
C PRO A 459 -14.61 50.61 -4.96
N PRO A 460 -14.51 51.92 -4.61
CA PRO A 460 -14.22 52.38 -3.25
C PRO A 460 -15.45 52.81 -2.40
N GLU A 461 -15.13 53.07 -1.13
CA GLU A 461 -15.96 53.61 -0.05
C GLU A 461 -16.64 54.95 -0.36
N GLY A 462 -17.78 55.21 0.32
CA GLY A 462 -18.37 56.55 0.42
C GLY A 462 -19.75 56.61 1.08
N ALA A 463 -19.75 56.73 2.41
CA ALA A 463 -20.57 57.59 3.29
C ALA A 463 -22.12 57.65 3.23
N ASP A 464 -22.67 57.53 4.45
CA ASP A 464 -23.72 58.31 5.11
C ASP A 464 -25.24 58.05 4.96
N ASP A 465 -25.80 57.94 6.17
CA ASP A 465 -27.04 58.50 6.72
C ASP A 465 -28.39 57.73 6.75
N ALA A 466 -28.74 57.42 8.01
CA ALA A 466 -29.97 57.75 8.72
C ALA A 466 -31.32 57.02 8.50
N ALA A 467 -31.84 56.60 9.66
CA ALA A 467 -33.24 56.60 10.10
C ALA A 467 -34.05 55.27 10.10
N VAL A 468 -34.72 55.09 11.25
CA VAL A 468 -35.51 53.99 11.83
C VAL A 468 -36.97 54.53 12.00
N PRO A 469 -38.04 53.82 12.46
CA PRO A 469 -38.47 52.40 12.53
C PRO A 469 -39.88 52.17 11.90
N LEU A 470 -40.47 50.95 12.01
CA LEU A 470 -41.79 50.70 12.64
C LEU A 470 -42.13 49.20 12.69
N ASP A 471 -42.90 48.82 13.71
CA ASP A 471 -43.00 47.51 14.40
C ASP A 471 -44.28 46.69 13.97
N PRO A 472 -44.73 45.59 14.64
CA PRO A 472 -45.17 44.30 14.05
C PRO A 472 -46.71 44.09 14.02
N PRO A 473 -47.24 42.88 13.69
CA PRO A 473 -47.75 41.98 14.75
C PRO A 473 -47.74 40.46 14.44
N ALA A 474 -48.27 39.67 15.39
CA ALA A 474 -48.11 38.22 15.62
C ALA A 474 -49.29 37.29 15.19
N SER A 475 -48.99 35.97 15.17
CA SER A 475 -49.82 34.79 15.59
C SER A 475 -50.63 33.91 14.58
N ALA A 476 -50.06 32.71 14.27
CA ALA A 476 -50.57 31.29 14.22
C ALA A 476 -51.84 30.86 13.40
N PRO A 477 -52.13 29.54 13.14
CA PRO A 477 -51.36 28.27 13.02
C PRO A 477 -51.59 27.50 11.66
N GLY A 478 -50.94 26.32 11.46
CA GLY A 478 -50.75 25.57 10.18
C GLY A 478 -51.93 24.83 9.51
N PRO A 479 -51.69 24.08 8.40
CA PRO A 479 -51.45 22.62 8.51
C PRO A 479 -50.41 22.01 7.52
N SER A 480 -50.16 20.72 7.78
CA SER A 480 -49.21 19.69 7.30
C SER A 480 -48.77 19.58 5.82
N ALA A 481 -47.56 18.99 5.69
CA ALA A 481 -46.70 18.73 4.52
C ALA A 481 -47.24 17.74 3.45
N PRO A 482 -46.49 17.54 2.34
CA PRO A 482 -45.58 16.39 2.33
C PRO A 482 -44.17 16.65 1.76
N THR A 483 -43.19 16.09 2.49
CA THR A 483 -41.99 15.34 2.05
C THR A 483 -41.21 15.79 0.80
N ALA A 484 -40.04 16.40 1.02
CA ALA A 484 -38.91 16.42 0.09
C ALA A 484 -37.63 15.96 0.82
N ALA A 485 -36.84 15.15 0.14
CA ALA A 485 -35.62 14.49 0.64
C ALA A 485 -34.52 15.50 1.07
N PRO A 486 -33.67 15.18 2.06
CA PRO A 486 -32.62 16.09 2.49
C PRO A 486 -31.47 16.10 1.49
N ALA A 487 -31.14 17.31 1.02
CA ALA A 487 -29.92 17.66 0.31
C ALA A 487 -28.68 17.37 1.19
N PRO A 488 -27.47 17.20 0.60
CA PRO A 488 -26.23 17.01 1.35
C PRO A 488 -26.02 18.19 2.31
N HIS A 489 -25.75 17.87 3.57
CA HIS A 489 -25.51 18.85 4.63
C HIS A 489 -24.20 19.62 4.34
N ASP A 490 -24.33 20.85 3.85
CA ASP A 490 -23.26 21.83 3.88
C ASP A 490 -22.84 22.08 5.33
N PHE A 491 -21.56 21.81 5.62
CA PHE A 491 -20.92 22.15 6.89
C PHE A 491 -20.76 23.67 6.96
N ALA A 492 -21.78 24.36 7.49
CA ALA A 492 -21.65 25.76 7.84
C ALA A 492 -20.43 25.93 8.76
N SER A 493 -19.48 26.73 8.28
CA SER A 493 -18.25 27.13 8.93
C SER A 493 -18.46 27.57 10.38
N PHE A 494 -17.70 26.99 11.29
CA PHE A 494 -17.47 27.57 12.60
C PHE A 494 -16.71 28.90 12.42
N THR A 495 -17.41 30.03 12.41
CA THR A 495 -16.83 31.38 12.21
C THR A 495 -16.29 32.01 13.50
N GLY A 496 -16.01 31.20 14.53
CA GLY A 496 -15.49 31.65 15.82
C GLY A 496 -13.96 31.74 15.87
N ARG A 497 -13.42 32.65 16.69
CA ARG A 497 -11.98 32.68 16.99
C ARG A 497 -11.59 31.37 17.71
N PRO A 498 -10.52 30.66 17.30
CA PRO A 498 -10.10 29.44 17.98
C PRO A 498 -9.86 29.67 19.48
N SER A 499 -10.52 28.88 20.32
CA SER A 499 -10.43 28.94 21.78
C SER A 499 -10.67 27.55 22.40
N GLY A 500 -10.63 27.45 23.73
CA GLY A 500 -10.99 26.21 24.43
C GLY A 500 -12.48 25.89 24.26
N GLU A 501 -13.33 26.91 24.36
CA GLU A 501 -14.79 26.80 24.18
C GLU A 501 -15.13 26.38 22.75
N HIS A 502 -14.39 26.93 21.79
CA HIS A 502 -14.51 26.55 20.38
C HIS A 502 -14.15 25.08 20.16
N PHE A 503 -13.07 24.61 20.78
CA PHE A 503 -12.72 23.18 20.78
C PHE A 503 -13.84 22.31 21.35
N MET A 504 -14.47 22.71 22.46
CA MET A 504 -15.57 21.95 23.05
C MET A 504 -16.83 21.93 22.19
N ALA A 505 -17.18 23.05 21.55
CA ALA A 505 -18.30 23.13 20.62
C ALA A 505 -18.06 22.25 19.39
N TRP A 506 -16.85 22.31 18.82
CA TRP A 506 -16.44 21.42 17.74
C TRP A 506 -16.51 19.96 18.14
N LEU A 507 -16.00 19.61 19.33
CA LEU A 507 -15.98 18.23 19.81
C LEU A 507 -17.40 17.67 19.99
N LYS A 508 -18.32 18.45 20.57
CA LYS A 508 -19.74 18.09 20.71
C LYS A 508 -20.39 17.86 19.34
N GLN A 509 -20.22 18.80 18.40
CA GLN A 509 -20.80 18.67 17.06
C GLN A 509 -20.19 17.51 16.26
N ALA A 510 -18.88 17.31 16.35
CA ALA A 510 -18.20 16.24 15.63
C ALA A 510 -18.66 14.85 16.13
N VAL A 511 -18.97 14.71 17.41
CA VAL A 511 -19.56 13.50 17.97
C VAL A 511 -21.03 13.34 17.54
N GLN A 512 -21.84 14.40 17.63
CA GLN A 512 -23.27 14.37 17.23
C GLN A 512 -23.46 14.06 15.75
N THR A 513 -22.61 14.61 14.88
CA THR A 513 -22.61 14.37 13.43
C THR A 513 -21.92 13.07 13.03
N ARG A 514 -21.42 12.28 14.00
CA ARG A 514 -20.64 11.04 13.79
C ARG A 514 -19.35 11.23 12.98
N LYS A 515 -18.85 12.46 12.86
CA LYS A 515 -17.53 12.79 12.30
C LYS A 515 -16.40 12.24 13.17
N LEU A 516 -16.60 12.25 14.50
CA LEU A 516 -15.77 11.52 15.46
C LEU A 516 -16.53 10.28 15.95
N ILE A 517 -15.99 9.12 15.59
CA ILE A 517 -16.47 7.84 16.09
C ILE A 517 -16.06 7.72 17.56
N ILE A 518 -16.99 7.24 18.40
CA ILE A 518 -16.79 6.99 19.83
C ILE A 518 -16.68 5.49 20.09
N ASN A 519 -15.96 5.08 21.14
CA ASN A 519 -15.90 3.67 21.60
C ASN A 519 -15.44 2.62 20.58
N ASP A 520 -14.83 3.05 19.49
CA ASP A 520 -14.18 2.18 18.51
C ASP A 520 -12.68 2.03 18.81
N ALA A 521 -12.03 0.99 18.27
CA ALA A 521 -10.59 0.75 18.45
C ALA A 521 -9.67 1.91 18.03
N LYS A 522 -10.13 2.78 17.10
CA LYS A 522 -9.40 3.99 16.67
C LYS A 522 -10.08 5.30 17.09
N ALA A 523 -11.13 5.25 17.92
CA ALA A 523 -11.81 6.45 18.39
C ALA A 523 -10.86 7.37 19.18
N LEU A 524 -11.08 8.68 19.10
CA LEU A 524 -10.35 9.68 19.91
C LEU A 524 -11.14 10.07 21.18
N VAL A 525 -12.39 9.63 21.27
CA VAL A 525 -13.33 9.89 22.34
C VAL A 525 -13.92 8.57 22.79
N HIS A 526 -13.87 8.31 24.09
CA HIS A 526 -14.43 7.11 24.70
C HIS A 526 -15.33 7.46 25.88
N THR A 527 -16.24 6.58 26.25
CA THR A 527 -16.86 6.59 27.59
C THR A 527 -16.20 5.54 28.47
N VAL A 528 -15.80 5.93 29.67
CA VAL A 528 -15.22 5.06 30.70
C VAL A 528 -15.63 5.57 32.07
N SER A 529 -16.04 4.68 32.97
CA SER A 529 -16.58 5.04 34.30
C SER A 529 -17.66 6.13 34.24
N ASP A 530 -18.58 5.97 33.28
CA ASP A 530 -19.76 6.81 33.05
C ASP A 530 -19.45 8.28 32.72
N THR A 531 -18.22 8.55 32.26
CA THR A 531 -17.81 9.87 31.78
C THR A 531 -16.94 9.77 30.52
N VAL A 532 -16.60 10.92 29.93
CA VAL A 532 -15.89 11.02 28.65
C VAL A 532 -14.38 11.01 28.88
N TYR A 533 -13.69 10.20 28.09
CA TYR A 533 -12.24 10.14 28.01
C TYR A 533 -11.75 10.59 26.63
N LEU A 534 -10.96 11.64 26.62
CA LEU A 534 -10.41 12.28 25.43
C LEU A 534 -8.95 11.87 25.25
N ILE A 535 -8.64 11.16 24.16
CA ILE A 535 -7.27 10.67 23.91
C ILE A 535 -6.36 11.83 23.48
N SER A 536 -5.26 12.01 24.22
CA SER A 536 -4.25 13.04 23.99
C SER A 536 -2.96 12.41 23.44
N PRO A 537 -2.29 13.02 22.44
CA PRO A 537 -2.60 14.31 21.82
C PRO A 537 -3.62 14.24 20.67
N GLY A 538 -4.10 13.05 20.31
CA GLY A 538 -4.82 12.80 19.06
C GLY A 538 -6.06 13.67 18.83
N VAL A 539 -6.90 13.88 19.87
CA VAL A 539 -8.10 14.72 19.76
C VAL A 539 -7.77 16.19 19.43
N PHE A 540 -6.69 16.73 20.01
CA PHE A 540 -6.26 18.11 19.80
C PHE A 540 -5.55 18.28 18.44
N GLN A 541 -4.79 17.27 18.01
CA GLN A 541 -4.20 17.25 16.68
C GLN A 541 -5.29 17.27 15.60
N ARG A 542 -6.36 16.48 15.79
CA ARG A 542 -7.48 16.46 14.85
C ARG A 542 -8.18 17.81 14.75
N TYR A 543 -8.45 18.46 15.89
CA TYR A 543 -9.03 19.81 15.88
C TYR A 543 -8.11 20.84 15.21
N ALA A 544 -6.80 20.79 15.49
CA ALA A 544 -5.83 21.73 14.92
C ALA A 544 -5.71 21.61 13.39
N GLN A 545 -5.80 20.39 12.85
CA GLN A 545 -5.83 20.14 11.40
C GLN A 545 -7.06 20.76 10.72
N GLU A 546 -8.20 20.79 11.42
CA GLU A 546 -9.45 21.35 10.90
C GLU A 546 -9.54 22.89 11.06
N HIS A 547 -8.61 23.50 11.80
CA HIS A 547 -8.59 24.95 12.06
C HIS A 547 -7.19 25.55 11.85
N PRO A 548 -6.73 25.72 10.60
CA PRO A 548 -5.39 26.22 10.27
C PRO A 548 -5.07 27.61 10.85
N THR A 549 -6.08 28.39 11.23
CA THR A 549 -5.96 29.68 11.92
C THR A 549 -5.29 29.60 13.29
N ILE A 550 -5.12 28.39 13.85
CA ILE A 550 -4.35 28.15 15.08
C ILE A 550 -2.85 28.32 14.87
N GLY A 551 -2.32 28.02 13.67
CA GLY A 551 -0.87 28.03 13.39
C GLY A 551 -0.18 29.34 13.79
N PRO A 552 -0.69 30.52 13.39
CA PRO A 552 -0.16 31.81 13.84
C PRO A 552 -0.24 32.00 15.37
N LEU A 553 -1.38 31.66 15.98
CA LEU A 553 -1.62 31.80 17.43
C LEU A 553 -0.69 30.89 18.26
N ALA A 554 -0.35 29.71 17.74
CA ALA A 554 0.57 28.75 18.34
C ALA A 554 2.02 29.23 18.23
N LYS A 555 2.41 29.80 17.08
CA LYS A 555 3.73 30.43 16.88
C LYS A 555 3.96 31.59 17.84
N ASP A 556 2.98 32.48 18.02
CA ASP A 556 3.08 33.61 18.96
C ASP A 556 3.30 33.15 20.41
N ALA A 557 2.82 31.95 20.75
CA ALA A 557 2.99 31.33 22.06
C ALA A 557 4.21 30.39 22.15
N ALA A 558 5.00 30.25 21.08
CA ALA A 558 6.10 29.29 20.95
C ALA A 558 5.68 27.82 21.26
N LEU A 559 4.51 27.41 20.76
CA LEU A 559 3.95 26.06 20.95
C LEU A 559 3.64 25.40 19.61
N GLN A 560 3.54 24.06 19.62
CA GLN A 560 2.93 23.33 18.51
C GLN A 560 1.41 23.54 18.51
N ASP A 561 0.78 23.49 17.34
CA ASP A 561 -0.64 23.79 17.16
C ASP A 561 -1.55 23.00 18.11
N TRP A 562 -1.35 21.68 18.24
CA TRP A 562 -2.14 20.85 19.16
C TRP A 562 -1.86 21.18 20.64
N GLN A 563 -0.63 21.54 21.00
CA GLN A 563 -0.28 21.94 22.38
C GLN A 563 -0.95 23.26 22.75
N TRP A 564 -1.06 24.17 21.79
CA TRP A 564 -1.76 25.44 21.99
C TRP A 564 -3.23 25.19 22.33
N VAL A 565 -3.90 24.33 21.56
CA VAL A 565 -5.31 23.96 21.80
C VAL A 565 -5.46 23.25 23.14
N GLN A 566 -4.58 22.28 23.42
CA GLN A 566 -4.61 21.54 24.68
C GLN A 566 -4.48 22.46 25.89
N LYS A 567 -3.58 23.45 25.87
CA LYS A 567 -3.47 24.45 26.94
C LYS A 567 -4.71 25.33 27.06
N ARG A 568 -5.41 25.62 25.96
CA ARG A 568 -6.68 26.39 25.99
C ARG A 568 -7.81 25.56 26.57
N PHE A 569 -7.89 24.29 26.23
CA PHE A 569 -8.81 23.34 26.86
C PHE A 569 -8.54 23.19 28.35
N GLU A 570 -7.28 23.00 28.77
CA GLU A 570 -6.92 22.85 30.18
C GLU A 570 -7.29 24.07 31.03
N LYS A 571 -7.26 25.28 30.44
CA LYS A 571 -7.67 26.52 31.10
C LYS A 571 -9.18 26.58 31.40
N LEU A 572 -10.01 25.80 30.71
CA LEU A 572 -11.44 25.72 31.00
C LEU A 572 -11.75 24.93 32.27
N GLY A 573 -10.82 24.09 32.73
CA GLY A 573 -11.02 23.30 33.95
C GLY A 573 -12.13 22.24 33.86
N LEU A 574 -12.53 21.82 32.66
CA LEU A 574 -13.59 20.82 32.46
C LEU A 574 -13.12 19.37 32.66
N HIS A 575 -11.81 19.16 32.86
CA HIS A 575 -11.20 17.85 33.08
C HIS A 575 -10.90 17.59 34.55
N ARG A 576 -11.09 16.34 34.99
CA ARG A 576 -10.74 15.88 36.33
C ARG A 576 -9.23 15.88 36.51
N LYS A 577 -8.75 16.59 37.52
CA LYS A 577 -7.35 16.52 37.96
C LYS A 577 -7.11 15.30 38.86
N GLN A 578 -5.93 14.71 38.76
CA GLN A 578 -5.52 13.66 39.70
C GLN A 578 -5.17 14.25 41.07
N PRO A 579 -5.22 13.45 42.16
CA PRO A 579 -4.72 13.86 43.48
C PRO A 579 -3.24 14.29 43.46
N SER A 580 -2.46 13.75 42.52
CA SER A 580 -1.06 14.12 42.25
C SER A 580 -0.87 15.46 41.55
N GLY A 581 -1.96 16.15 41.16
CA GLY A 581 -1.94 17.41 40.43
C GLY A 581 -1.82 17.28 38.90
N LEU A 582 -1.71 16.06 38.36
CA LEU A 582 -1.61 15.80 36.93
C LEU A 582 -2.99 15.86 36.24
N ASN A 583 -3.03 16.42 35.03
CA ASN A 583 -4.27 16.55 34.24
C ASN A 583 -4.61 15.32 33.38
N ILE A 584 -3.59 14.54 33.00
CA ILE A 584 -3.71 13.40 32.07
C ILE A 584 -3.78 12.11 32.87
N ARG A 585 -4.77 11.25 32.60
CA ARG A 585 -4.91 9.91 33.19
C ARG A 585 -4.53 8.83 32.20
N THR A 586 -3.98 7.73 32.72
CA THR A 586 -3.70 6.52 31.95
C THR A 586 -4.88 5.58 31.98
N CYS A 587 -5.34 5.14 30.81
CA CYS A 587 -6.31 4.07 30.64
C CYS A 587 -5.63 2.84 30.04
N GLU A 588 -6.01 1.66 30.49
CA GLU A 588 -5.63 0.41 29.86
C GLU A 588 -6.70 0.00 28.84
N VAL A 589 -6.27 -0.28 27.61
CA VAL A 589 -7.09 -0.77 26.51
C VAL A 589 -6.82 -2.26 26.36
N MET A 590 -7.79 -3.09 26.74
CA MET A 590 -7.72 -4.54 26.71
C MET A 590 -8.17 -5.06 25.33
N GLY A 591 -7.21 -5.50 24.51
CA GLY A 591 -7.50 -6.19 23.26
C GLY A 591 -7.51 -7.72 23.43
N PRO A 592 -8.04 -8.48 22.45
CA PRO A 592 -8.13 -9.95 22.53
C PRO A 592 -6.80 -10.70 22.70
N ARG A 593 -5.67 -10.06 22.41
CA ARG A 593 -4.31 -10.66 22.47
C ARG A 593 -3.27 -9.81 23.19
N LYS A 594 -3.57 -8.54 23.52
CA LYS A 594 -2.61 -7.59 24.09
C LYS A 594 -3.33 -6.43 24.79
N THR A 595 -2.85 -6.03 25.96
CA THR A 595 -3.24 -4.79 26.66
C THR A 595 -2.29 -3.66 26.27
N ARG A 596 -2.82 -2.47 25.98
CA ARG A 596 -2.03 -1.25 25.71
C ARG A 596 -2.44 -0.14 26.67
N GLN A 597 -1.55 0.80 26.93
CA GLN A 597 -1.88 1.99 27.71
C GLN A 597 -2.10 3.17 26.76
N VAL A 598 -3.14 3.95 27.04
CA VAL A 598 -3.43 5.22 26.37
C VAL A 598 -3.52 6.33 27.42
N HIS A 599 -3.23 7.55 27.01
CA HIS A 599 -3.20 8.72 27.88
C HIS A 599 -4.20 9.77 27.37
N GLY A 600 -4.88 10.44 28.29
CA GLY A 600 -6.00 11.30 27.93
C GLY A 600 -6.62 12.01 29.12
N TYR A 601 -7.57 12.88 28.83
CA TYR A 601 -8.30 13.68 29.80
C TYR A 601 -9.63 13.01 30.12
N LEU A 602 -9.99 12.97 31.40
CA LEU A 602 -11.29 12.50 31.85
C LEU A 602 -12.16 13.72 32.16
N LEU A 603 -13.30 13.90 31.49
CA LEU A 603 -14.19 15.03 31.75
C LEU A 603 -14.89 14.90 33.10
N GLU A 604 -15.18 16.05 33.73
CA GLU A 604 -15.95 16.09 34.97
C GLU A 604 -17.39 15.64 34.77
N ASP A 605 -18.04 16.22 33.75
CA ASP A 605 -19.42 15.98 33.37
C ASP A 605 -19.51 15.55 31.88
N PRO A 606 -20.11 14.38 31.58
CA PRO A 606 -20.32 13.95 30.19
C PRO A 606 -21.36 14.79 29.42
N SER A 607 -22.19 15.59 30.09
CA SER A 607 -23.20 16.45 29.45
C SER A 607 -22.60 17.49 28.50
N HIS A 608 -21.32 17.81 28.69
CA HIS A 608 -20.57 18.70 27.80
C HIS A 608 -20.47 18.18 26.37
N ILE A 609 -20.55 16.85 26.16
CA ILE A 609 -20.41 16.20 24.85
C ILE A 609 -21.65 15.41 24.47
N PHE A 610 -22.30 14.75 25.43
CA PHE A 610 -23.41 13.84 25.17
C PHE A 610 -24.71 14.34 25.81
N ASP A 611 -25.79 14.38 25.03
CA ASP A 611 -27.12 14.67 25.59
C ASP A 611 -27.69 13.45 26.35
N ALA A 612 -27.26 12.24 25.98
CA ALA A 612 -27.44 10.99 26.74
C ALA A 612 -26.14 10.18 26.71
N VAL A 613 -25.64 9.77 27.88
CA VAL A 613 -24.31 9.12 28.00
C VAL A 613 -24.32 7.73 27.35
N PRO A 614 -23.48 7.48 26.33
CA PRO A 614 -23.35 6.15 25.73
C PRO A 614 -22.76 5.12 26.70
N PRO A 615 -23.02 3.81 26.52
CA PRO A 615 -22.45 2.78 27.38
C PRO A 615 -20.92 2.87 27.40
N ASN A 616 -20.31 2.58 28.55
CA ASN A 616 -18.86 2.55 28.68
C ASN A 616 -18.23 1.58 27.69
N ASN A 617 -17.06 1.92 27.18
CA ASN A 617 -16.29 1.02 26.34
C ASN A 617 -15.85 -0.20 27.19
N PRO A 618 -16.28 -1.42 26.87
CA PRO A 618 -15.98 -2.61 27.68
C PRO A 618 -14.50 -2.99 27.65
N TYR A 619 -13.72 -2.40 26.72
CA TYR A 619 -12.30 -2.66 26.56
C TYR A 619 -11.40 -1.61 27.22
N LEU A 620 -11.96 -0.55 27.83
CA LEU A 620 -11.18 0.47 28.52
C LEU A 620 -11.41 0.42 30.04
N SER A 621 -10.32 0.44 30.79
CA SER A 621 -10.33 0.57 32.24
C SER A 621 -9.38 1.68 32.70
N LEU A 622 -9.87 2.57 33.57
CA LEU A 622 -9.04 3.58 34.24
C LEU A 622 -8.08 2.89 35.22
N LYS A 623 -6.83 3.36 35.25
CA LYS A 623 -5.81 2.91 36.18
C LYS A 623 -5.73 3.77 37.44
#